data_AF-A0A9D2SZ07-F1
#
_entry.id   AF-A0A9D2SZ07-F1
#
_cell.length_a   1.000
_cell.length_b   1.000
_cell.length_c   1.000
_cell.angle_alpha   90.00
_cell.angle_beta   90.00
_cell.angle_gamma   90.00
#
_symmetry.space_group_name_H-M   'P 1'
#
loop_
_entity.id
_entity.type
_entity.pdbx_description
1 polymer ?
#
loop_
_entity_poly.entity_id
_entity_poly.type
_entity_poly.pdbx_seq_one_letter_code
_entity_poly.pdbx_strand_id
1 'polypeptide(L)'
;MVTPEPCPTPVNFTVDGCQDSAEVDLGDVYLESAGRIVELNLTVKNVCPHRRTALGIILTEIDCAGKEHPRGMKTVILPAHSAPSCRDIRVKCIKFVLPDDLDVSCSQGGSMCGARNLRVRVIAHNIDTDYRCCDMIMTI
;
A
#
# COMPACT_ATOMS: atom_id res chain seq x y z
N MET A 1 -7.54 14.17 -29.39
CA MET A 1 -7.28 14.97 -28.18
C MET A 1 -7.65 14.08 -27.00
N VAL A 2 -6.73 13.83 -26.08
CA VAL A 2 -7.02 13.13 -24.83
C VAL A 2 -7.30 14.21 -23.81
N THR A 3 -8.55 14.36 -23.40
CA THR A 3 -8.94 15.27 -22.34
C THR A 3 -8.71 14.53 -21.02
N PRO A 4 -7.79 14.95 -20.14
CA PRO A 4 -7.64 14.35 -18.83
C PRO A 4 -8.94 14.50 -18.06
N GLU A 5 -9.34 13.47 -17.32
CA GLU A 5 -10.50 13.54 -16.44
C GLU A 5 -10.30 14.64 -15.38
N PRO A 6 -11.37 15.36 -15.01
CA PRO A 6 -11.31 16.36 -13.96
C PRO A 6 -10.94 15.71 -12.62
N CYS A 7 -10.03 16.32 -11.87
CA CYS A 7 -9.62 15.78 -10.58
C CYS A 7 -10.79 15.75 -9.59
N PRO A 8 -10.93 14.69 -8.77
CA PRO A 8 -11.95 14.64 -7.74
C PRO A 8 -11.78 15.79 -6.75
N THR A 9 -12.90 16.34 -6.27
CA THR A 9 -12.88 17.46 -5.34
C THR A 9 -12.54 16.95 -3.93
N PRO A 10 -11.47 17.45 -3.29
CA PRO A 10 -11.10 17.02 -1.94
C PRO A 10 -12.12 17.48 -0.91
N VAL A 11 -12.51 16.59 -0.01
CA VAL A 11 -13.36 16.89 1.15
C VAL A 11 -12.47 17.03 2.38
N ASN A 12 -12.49 18.21 3.00
CA ASN A 12 -11.81 18.43 4.27
C ASN A 12 -12.65 17.86 5.41
N PHE A 13 -12.05 17.03 6.25
CA PHE A 13 -12.64 16.58 7.50
C PHE A 13 -11.59 16.58 8.61
N THR A 14 -12.03 16.61 9.86
CA THR A 14 -11.17 16.58 11.05
C THR A 14 -11.68 15.49 11.98
N VAL A 15 -10.78 14.65 12.46
CA VAL A 15 -11.06 13.66 13.51
C VAL A 15 -10.40 14.18 14.77
N ASP A 16 -11.20 14.55 15.77
CA ASP A 16 -10.70 15.12 17.01
C ASP A 16 -9.96 14.07 17.86
N GLY A 17 -8.98 14.51 18.65
CA GLY A 17 -8.04 13.62 19.35
C GLY A 17 -8.63 12.68 20.40
N CYS A 18 -9.93 12.79 20.70
CA CYS A 18 -10.65 11.91 21.63
C CYS A 18 -11.76 11.09 20.94
N GLN A 19 -11.82 11.09 19.61
CA GLN A 19 -12.77 10.25 18.86
C GLN A 19 -12.11 8.95 18.42
N ASP A 20 -12.68 7.83 18.87
CA ASP A 20 -12.25 6.50 18.46
C ASP A 20 -12.78 6.09 17.07
N SER A 21 -13.80 6.78 16.58
CA SER A 21 -14.36 6.60 15.23
C SER A 21 -14.98 7.89 14.71
N ALA A 22 -14.93 8.08 13.39
CA ALA A 22 -15.60 9.16 12.67
C ALA A 22 -16.24 8.61 11.40
N GLU A 23 -17.50 8.94 11.17
CA GLU A 23 -18.23 8.65 9.95
C GLU A 23 -18.31 9.94 9.14
N VAL A 24 -17.84 9.91 7.89
CA VAL A 24 -17.79 11.07 7.01
C VAL A 24 -18.54 10.72 5.75
N ASP A 25 -19.61 11.47 5.47
CA ASP A 25 -20.32 11.39 4.20
C ASP A 25 -19.48 12.07 3.12
N LEU A 26 -19.06 11.29 2.12
CA LEU A 26 -18.27 11.76 0.98
C LEU A 26 -19.16 12.10 -0.24
N GLY A 27 -20.48 12.03 -0.09
CA GLY A 27 -21.45 12.25 -1.15
C GLY A 27 -21.47 11.13 -2.20
N ASP A 28 -22.13 11.42 -3.32
CA ASP A 28 -22.23 10.49 -4.45
C ASP A 28 -20.94 10.49 -5.27
N VAL A 29 -20.26 9.34 -5.32
CA VAL A 29 -19.12 9.10 -6.21
C VAL A 29 -19.60 8.24 -7.39
N TYR A 30 -19.52 8.78 -8.60
CA TYR A 30 -19.90 8.07 -9.80
C TYR A 30 -18.78 7.12 -10.27
N LEU A 31 -19.16 5.95 -10.75
CA LEU A 31 -18.23 4.96 -11.29
C LEU A 31 -17.79 5.42 -12.70
N GLU A 32 -16.74 6.24 -12.78
CA GLU A 32 -16.30 6.83 -14.05
C GLU A 32 -15.46 5.86 -14.91
N SER A 33 -14.81 4.88 -14.28
CA SER A 33 -14.08 3.81 -14.95
C SER A 33 -14.30 2.48 -14.24
N ALA A 34 -14.52 1.43 -15.03
CA ALA A 34 -14.53 0.09 -14.50
C ALA A 34 -13.07 -0.38 -14.24
N GLY A 35 -12.89 -1.35 -13.36
CA GLY A 35 -11.56 -1.76 -12.92
C GLY A 35 -11.59 -2.99 -12.04
N ARG A 36 -10.41 -3.40 -11.60
CA ARG A 36 -10.22 -4.59 -10.75
C ARG A 36 -9.65 -4.21 -9.40
N ILE A 37 -10.04 -4.95 -8.36
CA ILE A 37 -9.39 -4.86 -7.06
C ILE A 37 -8.54 -6.10 -6.88
N VAL A 38 -7.24 -5.91 -6.67
CA VAL A 38 -6.33 -6.99 -6.29
C VAL A 38 -6.09 -6.90 -4.81
N GLU A 39 -6.45 -7.96 -4.10
CA GLU A 39 -6.14 -8.13 -2.69
C GLU A 39 -4.89 -8.98 -2.50
N LEU A 40 -3.91 -8.44 -1.78
CA LEU A 40 -2.66 -9.11 -1.45
C LEU A 40 -2.66 -9.49 0.04
N ASN A 41 -2.19 -10.71 0.29
CA ASN A 41 -1.98 -11.26 1.62
C ASN A 41 -0.53 -11.71 1.72
N LEU A 42 0.17 -11.34 2.80
CA LEU A 42 1.57 -11.69 3.01
C LEU A 42 1.85 -12.10 4.45
N THR A 43 2.96 -12.77 4.66
CA THR A 43 3.47 -13.09 6.00
C THR A 43 4.86 -12.48 6.14
N VAL A 44 5.03 -11.57 7.08
CA VAL A 44 6.34 -11.05 7.46
C VAL A 44 6.94 -12.03 8.45
N LYS A 45 8.09 -12.59 8.08
CA LYS A 45 8.78 -13.59 8.88
C LYS A 45 9.62 -12.94 9.96
N ASN A 46 9.72 -13.61 11.11
CA ASN A 46 10.69 -13.27 12.16
C ASN A 46 10.61 -11.80 12.65
N VAL A 47 9.40 -11.27 12.86
CA VAL A 47 9.21 -9.96 13.48
C VAL A 47 9.47 -10.11 14.97
N CYS A 48 10.34 -9.26 15.52
CA CYS A 48 10.78 -9.37 16.91
C CYS A 48 9.99 -8.45 17.85
N PRO A 49 9.93 -8.80 19.15
CA PRO A 49 9.17 -8.03 20.14
C PRO A 49 9.67 -6.58 20.27
N HIS A 50 8.77 -5.70 20.68
CA HIS A 50 9.06 -4.29 21.00
C HIS A 50 9.63 -3.45 19.85
N ARG A 51 9.52 -3.93 18.60
CA ARG A 51 9.98 -3.22 17.41
C ARG A 51 8.85 -3.12 16.38
N ARG A 52 8.71 -1.93 15.81
CA ARG A 52 7.83 -1.65 14.68
C ARG A 52 8.57 -1.98 13.38
N THR A 53 7.84 -2.54 12.43
CA THR A 53 8.39 -2.90 11.11
C THR A 53 7.67 -2.09 10.04
N ALA A 54 8.40 -1.28 9.28
CA ALA A 54 7.91 -0.64 8.08
C ALA A 54 7.87 -1.64 6.94
N LEU A 55 6.76 -1.65 6.20
CA LEU A 55 6.55 -2.42 4.98
C LEU A 55 6.32 -1.47 3.82
N GLY A 56 7.02 -1.69 2.70
CA GLY A 56 6.73 -1.09 1.41
C GLY A 56 6.25 -2.17 0.44
N ILE A 57 5.03 -2.06 -0.08
CA ILE A 57 4.47 -2.95 -1.09
C ILE A 57 4.34 -2.16 -2.39
N ILE A 58 5.03 -2.61 -3.43
CA ILE A 58 5.07 -1.98 -4.76
C ILE A 58 4.40 -2.92 -5.75
N LEU A 59 3.37 -2.43 -6.44
CA LEU A 59 2.66 -3.16 -7.48
C LEU A 59 3.02 -2.55 -8.85
N THR A 60 3.42 -3.42 -9.78
CA THR A 60 3.70 -3.07 -11.18
C THR A 60 2.94 -4.00 -12.11
N GLU A 61 2.67 -3.56 -13.32
CA GLU A 61 2.10 -4.36 -14.39
C GLU A 61 3.08 -4.49 -15.55
N ILE A 62 3.13 -5.65 -16.18
CA ILE A 62 4.01 -5.95 -17.30
C ILE A 62 3.20 -5.89 -18.60
N ASP A 63 3.64 -5.07 -19.55
CA ASP A 63 3.08 -5.04 -20.90
C ASP A 63 3.63 -6.20 -21.78
N CYS A 64 3.17 -6.30 -23.04
CA CYS A 64 3.65 -7.34 -23.95
C CYS A 64 5.09 -7.15 -24.43
N ALA A 65 5.69 -5.97 -24.26
CA ALA A 65 7.11 -5.75 -24.50
C ALA A 65 7.97 -6.15 -23.29
N GLY A 66 7.36 -6.62 -22.20
CA GLY A 66 8.05 -6.99 -20.97
C GLY A 66 8.40 -5.78 -20.08
N LYS A 67 7.90 -4.58 -20.40
CA LYS A 67 8.17 -3.37 -19.64
C LYS A 67 7.22 -3.26 -18.46
N GLU A 68 7.76 -2.86 -17.32
CA GLU A 68 6.99 -2.67 -16.09
C GLU A 68 6.43 -1.24 -15.97
N HIS A 69 5.17 -1.16 -15.58
CA HIS A 69 4.41 0.06 -15.36
C HIS A 69 3.96 0.12 -13.89
N PRO A 70 4.27 1.19 -13.15
CA PRO A 70 3.82 1.33 -11.76
C PRO A 70 2.29 1.38 -11.66
N ARG A 71 1.72 0.59 -10.74
CA ARG A 71 0.28 0.59 -10.41
C ARG A 71 -0.02 1.06 -9.00
N GLY A 72 0.99 1.15 -8.16
CA GLY A 72 0.89 1.81 -6.88
C GLY A 72 1.96 1.37 -5.90
N MET A 73 2.05 2.11 -4.82
CA MET A 73 2.85 1.77 -3.64
C MET A 73 1.98 1.95 -2.40
N LYS A 74 2.07 1.02 -1.46
CA LYS A 74 1.50 1.17 -0.12
C LYS A 74 2.60 0.99 0.92
N THR A 75 2.63 1.89 1.89
CA THR A 75 3.48 1.79 3.07
C THR A 75 2.62 1.44 4.27
N VAL A 76 2.99 0.40 5.00
CA VAL A 76 2.26 -0.07 6.20
C VAL A 76 3.25 -0.20 7.35
N ILE A 77 2.84 0.19 8.55
CA ILE A 77 3.63 -0.04 9.76
C ILE A 77 3.00 -1.22 10.50
N LEU A 78 3.79 -2.26 10.74
CA LEU A 78 3.42 -3.31 11.68
C LEU A 78 3.72 -2.83 13.10
N PRO A 79 2.72 -2.83 14.00
CA PRO A 79 2.94 -2.42 15.38
C PRO A 79 3.84 -3.42 16.09
N ALA A 80 4.57 -2.92 17.09
CA ALA A 80 5.34 -3.76 17.98
C ALA A 80 4.43 -4.74 18.73
N HIS A 81 4.96 -5.92 19.07
CA HIS A 81 4.29 -6.90 19.91
C HIS A 81 5.10 -7.23 21.16
N SER A 82 4.45 -7.80 22.17
CA SER A 82 5.03 -8.19 23.46
C SER A 82 5.22 -9.70 23.64
N ALA A 83 5.08 -10.49 22.56
CA ALA A 83 5.38 -11.92 22.59
C ALA A 83 6.82 -12.19 23.07
N PRO A 84 7.12 -13.33 23.71
CA PRO A 84 8.43 -13.60 24.30
C PRO A 84 9.56 -13.80 23.27
N SER A 85 9.23 -14.04 22.00
CA SER A 85 10.17 -14.29 20.92
C SER A 85 9.67 -13.72 19.60
N CYS A 86 10.56 -13.69 18.60
CA CYS A 86 10.19 -13.26 17.26
C CYS A 86 9.19 -14.23 16.64
N ARG A 87 8.23 -13.71 15.88
CA ARG A 87 7.16 -14.50 15.28
C ARG A 87 6.80 -14.00 13.89
N ASP A 88 6.11 -14.87 13.17
CA ASP A 88 5.56 -14.53 11.86
C ASP A 88 4.26 -13.73 12.03
N ILE A 89 4.15 -12.61 11.32
CA ILE A 89 2.97 -11.75 11.32
C ILE A 89 2.29 -11.84 9.96
N ARG A 90 1.01 -12.22 9.96
CA ARG A 90 0.17 -12.24 8.75
C ARG A 90 -0.45 -10.87 8.55
N VAL A 91 -0.25 -10.29 7.37
CA VAL A 91 -0.86 -9.05 6.93
C VAL A 91 -1.83 -9.40 5.82
N LYS A 92 -3.07 -8.97 5.97
CA LYS A 92 -4.15 -9.29 5.03
C LYS A 92 -4.80 -8.03 4.48
N CYS A 93 -5.63 -8.20 3.45
CA CYS A 93 -6.50 -7.16 2.92
C CYS A 93 -5.76 -5.94 2.34
N ILE A 94 -4.56 -6.13 1.78
CA ILE A 94 -3.83 -5.05 1.10
C ILE A 94 -4.42 -4.92 -0.31
N LYS A 95 -5.29 -3.93 -0.52
CA LYS A 95 -6.04 -3.77 -1.78
C LYS A 95 -5.42 -2.72 -2.70
N PHE A 96 -5.20 -3.06 -3.96
CA PHE A 96 -4.90 -2.12 -5.03
C PHE A 96 -6.08 -2.04 -5.99
N VAL A 97 -6.50 -0.82 -6.30
CA VAL A 97 -7.46 -0.55 -7.36
C VAL A 97 -6.67 -0.47 -8.67
N LEU A 98 -7.14 -1.18 -9.68
CA LEU A 98 -6.57 -1.25 -11.02
C LEU A 98 -7.61 -0.74 -12.02
N PRO A 99 -7.60 0.57 -12.31
CA PRO A 99 -8.42 1.15 -13.36
C PRO A 99 -8.11 0.52 -14.73
N ASP A 100 -9.12 0.37 -15.59
CA ASP A 100 -8.97 -0.23 -16.92
C ASP A 100 -8.44 0.73 -17.99
N ASP A 101 -8.57 2.04 -17.79
CA ASP A 101 -7.89 3.08 -18.60
C ASP A 101 -6.36 2.97 -18.54
N LEU A 102 -5.85 2.40 -17.44
CA LEU A 102 -4.45 2.09 -17.24
C LEU A 102 -4.06 0.69 -17.71
N ASP A 103 -4.96 -0.11 -18.30
CA ASP A 103 -4.63 -1.44 -18.80
C ASP A 103 -3.59 -1.38 -19.94
N VAL A 104 -2.53 -2.17 -19.80
CA VAL A 104 -1.46 -2.32 -20.81
C VAL A 104 -1.45 -3.74 -21.38
N SER A 105 -2.50 -4.52 -21.13
CA SER A 105 -2.70 -5.82 -21.74
C SER A 105 -2.87 -5.66 -23.25
N CYS A 106 -2.15 -6.49 -24.01
CA CYS A 106 -2.11 -6.38 -25.47
C CYS A 106 -3.26 -7.14 -26.15
N SER A 107 -4.37 -7.36 -25.46
CA SER A 107 -5.57 -7.91 -26.06
C SER A 107 -6.18 -6.88 -27.02
N GLN A 108 -6.35 -7.26 -28.29
CA GLN A 108 -7.06 -6.43 -29.26
C GLN A 108 -8.52 -6.24 -28.81
N GLY A 109 -8.88 -4.99 -28.55
CA GLY A 109 -10.19 -4.59 -28.05
C GLY A 109 -10.19 -4.54 -26.53
N GLY A 110 -10.39 -3.31 -25.99
CA GLY A 110 -10.45 -2.98 -24.55
C GLY A 110 -11.61 -3.65 -23.83
N SER A 111 -11.64 -4.98 -23.84
CA SER A 111 -12.61 -5.77 -23.10
C SER A 111 -12.09 -5.98 -21.68
N MET A 112 -12.98 -5.76 -20.73
CA MET A 112 -12.83 -5.98 -19.29
C MET A 112 -12.30 -7.37 -18.88
N CYS A 113 -12.12 -8.29 -19.83
CA CYS A 113 -11.80 -9.70 -19.62
C CYS A 113 -10.34 -10.07 -19.89
N GLY A 114 -9.48 -9.14 -20.33
CA GLY A 114 -8.06 -9.39 -20.59
C GLY A 114 -7.28 -9.82 -19.33
N ALA A 115 -6.36 -10.78 -19.44
CA ALA A 115 -5.49 -11.11 -18.31
C ALA A 115 -4.48 -9.96 -18.07
N ARG A 116 -4.39 -9.48 -16.82
CA ARG A 116 -3.42 -8.44 -16.42
C ARG A 116 -2.23 -9.09 -15.73
N ASN A 117 -1.02 -8.80 -16.23
CA ASN A 117 0.21 -9.42 -15.74
C ASN A 117 0.85 -8.56 -14.67
N LEU A 118 0.62 -8.89 -13.40
CA LEU A 118 1.06 -8.07 -12.26
C LEU A 118 2.30 -8.65 -11.58
N ARG A 119 3.18 -7.78 -11.09
CA ARG A 119 4.31 -8.08 -10.23
C ARG A 119 4.20 -7.29 -8.93
N VAL A 120 4.51 -7.96 -7.83
CA VAL A 120 4.56 -7.35 -6.50
C VAL A 120 5.97 -7.46 -5.96
N ARG A 121 6.47 -6.37 -5.38
CA ARG A 121 7.70 -6.36 -4.58
C ARG A 121 7.36 -5.87 -3.19
N VAL A 122 7.95 -6.51 -2.19
CA VAL A 122 7.76 -6.16 -0.78
C VAL A 122 9.12 -5.90 -0.15
N ILE A 123 9.20 -4.80 0.59
CA ILE A 123 10.37 -4.38 1.35
C ILE A 123 9.94 -4.31 2.83
N ALA A 124 10.78 -4.79 3.74
CA ALA A 124 10.48 -4.80 5.17
C ALA A 124 11.71 -4.40 5.99
N HIS A 125 11.58 -3.39 6.85
CA HIS A 125 12.66 -2.91 7.71
C HIS A 125 12.15 -2.59 9.11
N ASN A 126 12.94 -2.92 10.14
CA ASN A 126 12.67 -2.42 11.49
C ASN A 126 12.88 -0.91 11.52
N ILE A 127 11.92 -0.18 12.10
CA ILE A 127 11.99 1.27 12.29
C ILE A 127 12.76 1.59 13.57
N ASP A 128 12.51 0.80 14.61
CA ASP A 128 13.10 1.02 15.91
C ASP A 128 14.53 0.48 15.94
N THR A 129 15.46 1.38 16.24
CA THR A 129 16.87 1.06 16.45
C THR A 129 17.26 1.50 17.86
N ASP A 130 17.97 0.63 18.56
CA ASP A 130 18.61 0.96 19.83
C ASP A 130 19.91 1.73 19.61
N TYR A 131 20.28 1.99 18.35
CA TYR A 131 21.45 2.76 17.97
C TYR A 131 21.26 4.23 18.37
N ARG A 132 21.85 4.59 19.51
CA ARG A 132 22.09 5.97 19.91
C ARG A 132 23.49 6.36 19.43
N CYS A 133 23.59 7.40 18.61
CA CYS A 133 24.90 8.01 18.34
C CYS A 133 25.46 8.53 19.66
N CYS A 134 26.69 8.11 19.99
CA CYS A 134 27.53 8.54 21.11
C CYS A 134 26.84 9.46 22.12
N ASP A 135 26.22 8.89 23.15
CA ASP A 135 26.00 9.62 24.40
C ASP A 135 27.41 10.07 24.84
N MET A 136 27.70 11.37 24.74
CA MET A 136 28.91 11.94 25.30
C MET A 136 28.87 11.63 26.79
N ILE A 137 29.64 10.64 27.21
CA ILE A 137 30.00 10.44 28.60
C ILE A 137 30.81 11.69 28.97
N MET A 138 30.15 12.72 29.49
CA MET A 138 30.81 13.70 30.33
C MET A 138 31.15 12.99 31.64
N THR A 139 32.30 12.31 31.67
CA THR A 139 32.97 12.01 32.92
C THR A 139 33.44 13.34 33.51
N ILE A 140 32.73 13.77 34.56
CA ILE A 140 33.06 14.66 35.70
C ILE A 140 34.10 15.75 35.41
#